data_AF-A0A945STX2-F1
#
_entry.id   AF-A0A945STX2-F1
#
_cell.length_a   1.000
_cell.length_b   1.000
_cell.length_c   1.000
_cell.angle_alpha   90.00
_cell.angle_beta   90.00
_cell.angle_gamma   90.00
#
_symmetry.space_group_name_H-M   'P 1'
#
loop_
_entity.id
_entity.type
_entity.pdbx_description
1 polymer ?
#
loop_
_entity_poly.entity_id
_entity_poly.type
_entity_poly.pdbx_seq_one_letter_code
_entity_poly.pdbx_strand_id
1 'polypeptide(L)'
;MSDMKAFEIHTYQSGKWKIDSVFDDRDLAMFEAQRMDSSGRYTGIRVVEEIYLESTRETKTRTIYRGSKIAETNAAQLRKSKENRINKGQALKKRKTDPVQRRKTAQKRKR
;
A
#
# COMPACT_ATOMS: atom_id res chain seq x y z
N MET A 1 -18.20 -9.43 15.34
CA MET A 1 -16.95 -10.16 15.61
C MET A 1 -15.81 -9.20 15.36
N SER A 2 -14.80 -9.17 16.23
CA SER A 2 -13.66 -8.25 16.10
C SER A 2 -12.62 -8.86 15.17
N ASP A 3 -12.10 -8.08 14.23
CA ASP A 3 -10.94 -8.47 13.43
C ASP A 3 -9.70 -8.46 14.35
N MET A 4 -8.88 -9.51 14.29
CA MET A 4 -7.62 -9.56 15.02
C MET A 4 -6.52 -8.88 14.20
N LYS A 5 -5.72 -8.04 14.84
CA LYS A 5 -4.62 -7.31 14.19
C LYS A 5 -3.30 -7.56 14.89
N ALA A 6 -2.25 -7.72 14.10
CA ALA A 6 -0.88 -7.79 14.57
C ALA A 6 0.00 -6.86 13.73
N PHE A 7 1.05 -6.32 14.33
CA PHE A 7 1.98 -5.39 13.71
C PHE A 7 3.40 -5.96 13.79
N GLU A 8 3.95 -6.35 12.65
CA GLU A 8 5.27 -6.94 12.54
C GLU A 8 6.29 -5.89 12.10
N ILE A 9 7.38 -5.75 12.84
CA ILE A 9 8.55 -5.01 12.38
C ILE A 9 9.44 -5.97 11.62
N HIS A 10 9.72 -5.67 10.35
CA HIS A 10 10.71 -6.40 9.57
C HIS A 10 11.94 -5.54 9.33
N THR A 11 13.10 -6.16 9.48
CA THR A 11 14.40 -5.58 9.15
C THR A 11 14.97 -6.23 7.90
N TYR A 12 15.63 -5.44 7.06
CA TYR A 12 16.33 -5.92 5.89
C TYR A 12 17.82 -6.11 6.21
N GLN A 13 18.28 -7.35 6.14
CA GLN A 13 19.67 -7.72 6.44
C GLN A 13 20.10 -8.86 5.52
N SER A 14 21.33 -8.79 5.00
CA SER A 14 21.91 -9.85 4.16
C SER A 14 21.00 -10.27 2.99
N GLY A 15 20.38 -9.29 2.32
CA GLY A 15 19.54 -9.54 1.15
C GLY A 15 18.12 -10.03 1.44
N LYS A 16 17.74 -10.23 2.72
CA LYS A 16 16.43 -10.80 3.10
C LYS A 16 15.72 -9.97 4.16
N TRP A 17 14.39 -10.04 4.12
CA TRP A 17 13.53 -9.53 5.19
C TRP A 17 13.45 -10.56 6.31
N LYS A 18 13.62 -10.12 7.54
CA LYS A 18 13.39 -10.91 8.75
C LYS A 18 12.37 -10.20 9.62
N ILE A 19 11.48 -10.95 10.26
CA ILE A 19 10.67 -10.41 11.36
C ILE A 19 11.61 -10.23 12.55
N ASP A 20 11.62 -9.03 13.08
CA ASP A 20 12.42 -8.64 14.24
C ASP A 20 11.57 -8.71 15.50
N SER A 21 10.38 -8.08 15.45
CA SER A 21 9.46 -7.95 16.58
C SER A 21 8.00 -7.96 16.11
N VAL A 22 7.07 -8.35 16.98
CA VAL A 22 5.62 -8.38 16.73
C VAL A 22 4.89 -7.68 17.89
N PHE A 23 3.90 -6.86 17.56
CA PHE A 23 3.11 -6.07 18.50
C PHE A 23 1.61 -6.23 18.23
N ASP A 24 0.80 -6.05 19.28
CA ASP A 24 -0.65 -5.93 19.22
C ASP A 24 -1.11 -4.46 19.06
N ASP A 25 -0.29 -3.51 19.54
CA ASP A 25 -0.53 -2.08 19.40
C ASP A 25 0.21 -1.47 18.20
N ARG A 26 -0.54 -0.67 17.42
CA ARG A 26 -0.03 -0.01 16.23
C ARG A 26 1.01 1.05 16.56
N ASP A 27 0.71 1.90 17.52
CA ASP A 27 1.49 3.10 17.77
C ASP A 27 2.81 2.75 18.44
N LEU A 28 2.81 1.72 19.29
CA LEU A 28 4.02 1.11 19.83
C LEU A 28 4.91 0.53 18.73
N ALA A 29 4.35 -0.25 17.80
CA ALA A 29 5.10 -0.79 16.66
C ALA A 29 5.70 0.31 15.78
N MET A 30 4.96 1.39 15.55
CA MET A 30 5.41 2.54 14.77
C MET A 30 6.55 3.30 15.47
N PHE A 31 6.42 3.53 16.78
CA PHE A 31 7.44 4.20 17.58
C PHE A 31 8.75 3.41 17.57
N GLU A 32 8.68 2.09 17.79
CA GLU A 32 9.86 1.25 17.79
C GLU A 32 10.51 1.18 16.40
N ALA A 33 9.71 1.04 15.34
CA ALA A 33 10.23 1.04 13.97
C ALA A 33 10.96 2.36 13.63
N GLN A 34 10.44 3.50 14.08
CA GLN A 34 11.08 4.80 13.87
C GLN A 34 12.37 4.94 14.67
N ARG A 35 12.40 4.43 15.91
CA ARG A 35 13.62 4.36 16.74
C ARG A 35 14.70 3.51 16.07
N MET A 36 14.33 2.34 15.57
CA MET A 36 15.24 1.44 14.86
C MET A 36 15.75 2.04 13.55
N ASP A 37 14.90 2.74 12.80
CA ASP A 37 15.30 3.37 11.52
C ASP A 37 16.32 4.48 11.77
N SER A 38 16.08 5.27 12.82
CA SER A 38 16.97 6.35 13.27
C SER A 38 18.35 5.85 13.73
N SER A 39 18.47 4.60 14.17
CA SER A 39 19.76 4.02 14.57
C SER A 39 20.74 3.84 13.39
N GLY A 40 20.24 3.80 12.16
CA GLY A 40 21.06 3.59 10.95
C GLY A 40 21.68 2.19 10.81
N ARG A 41 21.43 1.28 11.76
CA ARG A 41 21.95 -0.10 11.79
C ARG A 41 21.40 -0.98 10.67
N TYR A 42 20.18 -0.71 10.24
CA TYR A 42 19.46 -1.51 9.25
C TYR A 42 19.39 -0.76 7.92
N THR A 43 19.52 -1.48 6.81
CA THR A 43 19.46 -0.89 5.46
C THR A 43 18.01 -0.66 5.00
N GLY A 44 17.05 -1.33 5.63
CA GLY A 44 15.64 -1.10 5.44
C GLY A 44 14.83 -1.61 6.63
N ILE A 45 13.77 -0.89 6.96
CA ILE A 45 12.81 -1.26 7.99
C ILE A 45 11.42 -1.13 7.39
N ARG A 46 10.49 -2.00 7.79
CA ARG A 46 9.07 -1.84 7.46
C ARG A 46 8.21 -2.35 8.60
N VAL A 47 7.02 -1.77 8.75
CA VAL A 47 5.97 -2.33 9.61
C VAL A 47 4.89 -2.91 8.73
N VAL A 48 4.52 -4.16 8.98
CA VAL A 48 3.44 -4.88 8.30
C VAL A 48 2.30 -5.06 9.30
N GLU A 49 1.13 -4.55 8.95
CA GLU A 49 -0.11 -4.87 9.65
C GLU A 49 -0.68 -6.13 9.02
N GLU A 50 -0.86 -7.15 9.85
CA GLU A 50 -1.61 -8.35 9.55
C GLU A 50 -3.01 -8.24 10.16
N ILE A 51 -4.04 -8.50 9.36
CA ILE A 51 -5.45 -8.46 9.75
C ILE A 51 -6.04 -9.84 9.46
N TYR A 52 -6.50 -10.52 10.50
CA TYR A 52 -7.25 -11.75 10.37
C TYR A 52 -8.75 -11.45 10.35
N LEU A 53 -9.39 -11.79 9.23
CA LEU A 53 -10.83 -11.64 9.03
C LEU A 53 -11.53 -12.96 9.38
N GLU A 54 -12.12 -13.03 10.57
CA GLU A 54 -12.83 -14.23 11.05
C GLU A 54 -13.96 -14.65 10.10
N SER A 55 -14.64 -13.67 9.49
CA SER A 55 -15.79 -13.90 8.60
C SER A 55 -15.44 -14.67 7.33
N THR A 56 -14.23 -14.50 6.81
CA THR A 56 -13.76 -15.16 5.58
C THR A 56 -12.64 -16.16 5.82
N ARG A 57 -12.11 -16.25 7.06
CA ARG A 57 -10.89 -16.98 7.41
C ARG A 57 -9.68 -16.56 6.56
N GLU A 58 -9.66 -15.32 6.12
CA GLU A 58 -8.59 -14.77 5.30
C GLU A 58 -7.65 -13.89 6.13
N THR A 59 -6.36 -13.99 5.83
CA THR A 59 -5.34 -13.07 6.35
C THR A 59 -5.02 -12.01 5.29
N LYS A 60 -5.13 -10.74 5.66
CA LYS A 60 -4.73 -9.61 4.83
C LYS A 60 -3.53 -8.92 5.44
N THR A 61 -2.51 -8.68 4.64
CA THR A 61 -1.32 -7.96 5.08
C THR A 61 -1.18 -6.63 4.33
N ARG A 62 -0.76 -5.58 5.04
CA ARG A 62 -0.41 -4.30 4.42
C ARG A 62 0.81 -3.68 5.11
N THR A 63 1.72 -3.13 4.32
CA THR A 63 2.83 -2.35 4.88
C THR A 63 2.35 -0.96 5.28
N ILE A 64 2.44 -0.62 6.57
CA ILE A 64 2.00 0.68 7.13
C ILE A 64 3.15 1.65 7.37
N TYR A 65 4.38 1.16 7.44
CA TYR A 65 5.59 1.96 7.55
C TYR A 65 6.70 1.39 6.67
N ARG A 66 7.54 2.28 6.13
CA ARG A 66 8.75 1.94 5.40
C ARG A 66 9.83 2.93 5.82
N GLY A 67 10.76 2.46 6.64
CA GLY A 67 11.98 3.15 7.01
C GLY A 67 13.03 2.94 5.94
N SER A 68 13.83 3.97 5.67
CA SER A 68 14.70 3.92 4.49
C SER A 68 15.87 4.86 4.59
N LYS A 69 17.07 4.29 4.46
CA LYS A 69 18.25 4.98 3.91
C LYS A 69 18.07 5.39 2.43
N ILE A 70 17.02 4.91 1.75
CA ILE A 70 16.71 5.12 0.32
C ILE A 70 15.32 5.77 0.14
N ALA A 71 14.90 6.61 1.08
CA ALA A 71 13.56 7.21 1.14
C ALA A 71 13.25 8.04 -0.11
N GLU A 72 14.22 8.87 -0.50
CA GLU A 72 14.06 9.86 -1.56
C GLU A 72 13.90 9.22 -2.93
N THR A 73 14.72 8.19 -3.22
CA THR A 73 14.67 7.44 -4.48
C THR A 73 13.37 6.63 -4.60
N ASN A 74 12.89 6.06 -3.48
CA ASN A 74 11.64 5.31 -3.45
C ASN A 74 10.40 6.23 -3.49
N ALA A 75 10.47 7.43 -2.90
CA ALA A 75 9.39 8.42 -2.96
C ALA A 75 9.11 8.87 -4.40
N ALA A 76 10.16 9.04 -5.22
CA ALA A 76 10.03 9.34 -6.64
C ALA A 76 9.33 8.20 -7.40
N GLN A 77 9.66 6.95 -7.12
CA GLN A 77 9.00 5.78 -7.72
C GLN A 77 7.54 5.63 -7.26
N LEU A 78 7.25 5.92 -5.99
CA LEU A 78 5.89 5.87 -5.45
C LEU A 78 4.99 6.97 -6.03
N ARG A 79 5.53 8.17 -6.28
CA ARG A 79 4.80 9.24 -6.98
C ARG A 79 4.43 8.81 -8.41
N LYS A 80 5.39 8.27 -9.15
CA LYS A 80 5.16 7.72 -10.50
C LYS A 80 4.09 6.62 -10.52
N SER A 81 4.09 5.71 -9.54
CA SER A 81 3.08 4.64 -9.49
C SER A 81 1.67 5.16 -9.15
N LYS A 82 1.56 6.16 -8.26
CA LYS A 82 0.29 6.84 -7.96
C LYS A 82 -0.27 7.56 -9.19
N GLU A 83 0.55 8.31 -9.92
CA GLU A 83 0.15 8.98 -11.16
C GLU A 83 -0.34 7.98 -12.21
N ASN A 84 0.39 6.87 -12.41
CA ASN A 84 -0.03 5.81 -13.33
C ASN A 84 -1.38 5.20 -12.95
N ARG A 85 -1.65 5.01 -11.66
CA ARG A 85 -2.94 4.50 -11.17
C ARG A 85 -4.07 5.48 -11.42
N ILE A 86 -3.85 6.78 -11.19
CA ILE A 86 -4.83 7.84 -11.47
C ILE A 86 -5.13 7.91 -12.97
N ASN A 87 -4.09 7.92 -13.81
CA ASN A 87 -4.20 7.96 -15.27
C ASN A 87 -4.95 6.74 -15.82
N LYS A 88 -4.65 5.54 -15.32
CA LYS A 88 -5.39 4.32 -15.68
C LYS A 88 -6.86 4.41 -15.28
N GLY A 89 -7.16 4.94 -14.08
CA GLY A 89 -8.52 5.16 -13.62
C GLY A 89 -9.30 6.16 -14.49
N GLN A 90 -8.67 7.26 -14.88
CA GLN A 90 -9.27 8.25 -15.77
C GLN A 90 -9.48 7.71 -17.19
N ALA A 91 -8.51 6.97 -17.73
CA ALA A 91 -8.63 6.33 -19.04
C ALA A 91 -9.76 5.30 -19.10
N LEU A 92 -9.94 4.52 -18.02
CA LEU A 92 -11.05 3.57 -17.89
C LEU A 92 -12.41 4.28 -17.79
N LYS A 93 -12.49 5.44 -17.11
CA LYS A 93 -13.71 6.26 -17.06
C LYS A 93 -14.07 6.84 -18.45
N LYS A 94 -13.09 7.39 -19.18
CA LYS A 94 -13.29 7.93 -20.54
C LYS A 94 -13.77 6.84 -21.52
N ARG A 95 -13.15 5.66 -21.49
CA ARG A 95 -13.57 4.49 -22.30
C ARG A 95 -15.01 4.04 -22.04
N LYS A 96 -15.53 4.21 -20.82
CA LYS A 96 -16.92 3.87 -20.49
C LYS A 96 -17.92 4.94 -20.96
N THR A 97 -17.51 6.22 -21.03
CA THR A 97 -18.38 7.32 -21.47
C THR A 97 -18.48 7.44 -22.99
N ASP A 98 -17.44 7.06 -23.74
CA ASP A 98 -17.40 7.11 -25.21
C ASP A 98 -18.53 6.31 -25.92
N PRO A 99 -18.84 5.04 -25.56
CA PRO A 99 -19.92 4.31 -26.23
C PRO A 99 -21.31 4.87 -25.90
N VAL A 100 -21.49 5.48 -24.72
CA VAL A 100 -22.76 6.11 -24.31
C VAL A 100 -23.00 7.41 -25.09
N GLN A 101 -21.96 8.22 -25.29
CA GLN A 101 -22.05 9.45 -26.08
C GLN A 101 -22.24 9.14 -27.58
N ARG A 102 -21.53 8.15 -28.14
CA ARG A 102 -21.71 7.70 -29.53
C ARG A 102 -23.12 7.15 -29.81
N ARG A 103 -23.73 6.45 -28.86
CA ARG A 103 -25.13 5.98 -28.99
C ARG A 103 -26.13 7.14 -29.00
N LYS A 104 -25.95 8.14 -28.12
CA LYS A 104 -26.84 9.32 -28.05
C LYS A 104 -26.77 10.20 -29.31
N THR A 105 -25.57 10.41 -29.88
CA THR A 105 -25.41 11.19 -31.12
C THR A 105 -25.93 10.47 -32.35
N ALA A 106 -25.80 9.13 -32.42
CA ALA A 106 -26.38 8.34 -33.51
C ALA A 106 -27.92 8.32 -33.50
N GLN A 107 -28.54 8.36 -32.32
CA GLN A 107 -30.00 8.38 -32.18
C GLN A 107 -30.62 9.74 -32.53
N LYS A 108 -29.89 10.85 -32.32
CA LYS A 108 -30.34 12.21 -32.69
C LYS A 108 -30.28 12.47 -34.19
N ARG A 109 -29.43 11.77 -34.95
CA ARG A 109 -29.29 11.89 -36.41
C ARG A 109 -30.33 11.10 -37.22
N LYS A 110 -31.13 10.26 -36.58
CA LYS A 110 -32.19 9.46 -37.21
C LYS A 110 -33.61 10.04 -37.02
N ARG A 111 -33.71 11.30 -36.59
CA ARG A 111 -34.96 12.05 -36.44
C ARG A 111 -34.93 13.26 -37.36
#